data_AF-A0A7V8Y232-F1
#
_entry.id   AF-A0A7V8Y232-F1
#
_cell.length_a   1.000
_cell.length_b   1.000
_cell.length_c   1.000
_cell.angle_alpha   90.00
_cell.angle_beta   90.00
_cell.angle_gamma   90.00
#
_symmetry.space_group_name_H-M   'P 1'
#
loop_
_entity.id
_entity.type
_entity.pdbx_description
1 polymer ?
#
loop_
_entity_poly.entity_id
_entity_poly.type
_entity_poly.pdbx_seq_one_letter_code
_entity_poly.pdbx_strand_id
1 'polypeptide(L)'
;MSVLVVGLSHRSAPVDVLEKAVVAAQDVPKLLDEVLRGTHVSEALVLSTCNRVEVYAVVDAFHGGLTEISAVLARRAGMDLGQLTDHLYVHYAGSAVEHLFAVAAGLDSMVVGETQILGQLRSAYAAAAEAGSTGRVLHELSQQALRVGKRVHTETGIAAAGASLVSEALAVAAGPLDGLTGRVALLVGAGSMGALTAAHLRR
;
A
#
# COMPACT_ATOMS: atom_id res chain seq x y z
N MET A 1 2.15 24.56 -0.27
CA MET A 1 2.52 23.14 -0.12
C MET A 1 1.25 22.32 0.01
N SER A 2 1.17 21.21 -0.71
CA SER A 2 0.01 20.32 -0.74
C SER A 2 0.46 18.88 -0.77
N VAL A 3 -0.42 17.96 -0.34
CA VAL A 3 -0.13 16.53 -0.38
C VAL A 3 -0.38 16.00 -1.79
N LEU A 4 0.56 15.22 -2.30
CA LEU A 4 0.52 14.52 -3.57
C LEU A 4 0.67 13.02 -3.30
N VAL A 5 -0.16 12.20 -3.95
CA VAL A 5 0.05 10.75 -4.03
C VAL A 5 0.38 10.43 -5.47
N VAL A 6 1.48 9.70 -5.68
CA VAL A 6 1.79 9.06 -6.94
C VAL A 6 1.96 7.58 -6.66
N GLY A 7 1.22 6.74 -7.35
CA GLY A 7 1.29 5.32 -7.09
C GLY A 7 0.59 4.47 -8.14
N LEU A 8 0.67 3.17 -7.94
CA LEU A 8 0.01 2.15 -8.74
C LEU A 8 -0.53 1.07 -7.81
N SER A 9 -1.58 0.38 -8.25
CA SER A 9 -2.24 -0.67 -7.48
C SER A 9 -2.70 -1.81 -8.37
N HIS A 10 -3.19 -2.88 -7.75
CA HIS A 10 -3.84 -4.01 -8.42
C HIS A 10 -5.01 -3.61 -9.35
N ARG A 11 -5.52 -2.37 -9.24
CA ARG A 11 -6.58 -1.85 -10.12
C ARG A 11 -6.03 -1.13 -11.35
N SER A 12 -4.83 -0.57 -11.29
CA SER A 12 -4.23 0.25 -12.36
C SER A 12 -3.09 -0.46 -13.10
N ALA A 13 -2.50 -1.48 -12.49
CA ALA A 13 -1.34 -2.20 -13.02
C ALA A 13 -1.55 -3.71 -12.96
N PRO A 14 -1.09 -4.45 -13.99
CA PRO A 14 -1.01 -5.91 -13.93
C PRO A 14 0.06 -6.34 -12.91
N VAL A 15 -0.02 -7.61 -12.49
CA VAL A 15 0.81 -8.13 -11.39
C VAL A 15 2.31 -8.06 -11.68
N ASP A 16 2.71 -8.28 -12.93
CA ASP A 16 4.11 -8.24 -13.37
C ASP A 16 4.72 -6.83 -13.30
N VAL A 17 3.91 -5.78 -13.48
CA VAL A 17 4.31 -4.39 -13.27
C VAL A 17 4.39 -4.08 -11.77
N LEU A 18 3.44 -4.55 -10.97
CA LEU A 18 3.47 -4.37 -9.51
C LEU A 18 4.70 -5.02 -8.89
N GLU A 19 5.02 -6.27 -9.26
CA GLU A 19 6.19 -6.99 -8.75
C GLU A 19 7.50 -6.23 -8.97
N LYS A 20 7.64 -5.54 -10.10
CA LYS A 20 8.79 -4.68 -10.38
C LYS A 20 8.79 -3.42 -9.53
N ALA A 21 7.63 -2.83 -9.29
CA ALA A 21 7.48 -1.60 -8.53
C ALA A 21 7.61 -1.81 -7.01
N VAL A 22 7.30 -3.00 -6.49
CA VAL A 22 7.34 -3.30 -5.05
C VAL A 22 8.72 -2.98 -4.46
N VAL A 23 8.69 -2.24 -3.37
CA VAL A 23 9.87 -1.78 -2.65
C VAL A 23 10.07 -2.70 -1.44
N ALA A 24 11.20 -3.39 -1.40
CA ALA A 24 11.60 -4.18 -0.24
C ALA A 24 11.91 -3.28 0.95
N ALA A 25 11.67 -3.75 2.17
CA ALA A 25 11.81 -2.94 3.39
C ALA A 25 13.21 -2.31 3.52
N GLN A 26 14.27 -3.03 3.15
CA GLN A 26 15.64 -2.51 3.19
C GLN A 26 15.93 -1.39 2.17
N ASP A 27 15.13 -1.29 1.10
CA ASP A 27 15.30 -0.29 0.04
C ASP A 27 14.47 0.98 0.28
N VAL A 28 13.50 0.94 1.21
CA VAL A 28 12.62 2.07 1.51
C VAL A 28 13.40 3.34 1.91
N PRO A 29 14.41 3.29 2.80
CA PRO A 29 15.17 4.49 3.15
C PRO A 29 15.87 5.13 1.95
N LYS A 30 16.43 4.31 1.05
CA LYS A 30 17.08 4.79 -0.17
C LYS A 30 16.08 5.45 -1.12
N LEU A 31 14.91 4.86 -1.29
CA LEU A 31 13.85 5.43 -2.13
C LEU A 31 13.37 6.79 -1.58
N LEU A 32 13.15 6.89 -0.27
CA LEU A 32 12.74 8.13 0.39
C LEU A 32 13.80 9.23 0.21
N ASP A 33 15.07 8.90 0.39
CA ASP A 33 16.19 9.81 0.18
C ASP A 33 16.30 10.26 -1.30
N GLU A 34 16.07 9.36 -2.27
CA GLU A 34 15.97 9.74 -3.69
C GLU A 34 14.81 10.69 -3.99
N VAL A 35 13.64 10.47 -3.38
CA VAL A 35 12.46 11.36 -3.53
C VAL A 35 12.74 12.74 -2.93
N LEU A 36 13.36 12.79 -1.75
CA LEU A 36 13.64 14.06 -1.04
C LEU A 36 14.79 14.88 -1.63
N ARG A 37 15.61 14.29 -2.52
CA ARG A 37 16.54 15.06 -3.35
C ARG A 37 15.84 15.89 -4.42
N GLY A 38 14.56 15.62 -4.69
CA GLY A 38 13.73 16.45 -5.56
C GLY A 38 13.63 17.89 -5.04
N THR A 39 13.59 18.85 -5.96
CA THR A 39 13.50 20.27 -5.58
C THR A 39 12.12 20.62 -5.04
N HIS A 40 11.10 19.86 -5.46
CA HIS A 40 9.70 20.16 -5.17
C HIS A 40 9.10 19.32 -4.05
N VAL A 41 9.87 18.44 -3.40
CA VAL A 41 9.39 17.51 -2.37
C VAL A 41 10.03 17.81 -1.02
N SER A 42 9.23 18.08 0.00
CA SER A 42 9.72 18.42 1.35
C SER A 42 9.49 17.32 2.40
N GLU A 43 8.53 16.43 2.17
CA GLU A 43 8.26 15.27 3.01
C GLU A 43 7.86 14.10 2.11
N ALA A 44 8.18 12.87 2.50
CA ALA A 44 7.82 11.67 1.76
C ALA A 44 7.47 10.50 2.71
N LEU A 45 6.54 9.64 2.28
CA LEU A 45 6.19 8.37 2.90
C LEU A 45 5.89 7.36 1.81
N VAL A 46 6.45 6.15 1.92
CA VAL A 46 6.26 5.07 0.94
C VAL A 46 5.39 3.97 1.55
N LEU A 47 4.25 3.71 0.94
CA LEU A 47 3.40 2.56 1.25
C LEU A 47 3.59 1.51 0.16
N SER A 48 4.35 0.46 0.48
CA SER A 48 4.63 -0.66 -0.42
C SER A 48 3.99 -1.93 0.15
N THR A 49 3.05 -2.50 -0.58
CA THR A 49 2.38 -3.77 -0.28
C THR A 49 2.39 -4.66 -1.52
N CYS A 50 1.87 -5.89 -1.43
CA CYS A 50 1.69 -6.74 -2.61
C CYS A 50 0.68 -6.18 -3.63
N ASN A 51 -0.21 -5.28 -3.21
CA ASN A 51 -1.33 -4.80 -4.03
C ASN A 51 -1.22 -3.32 -4.40
N ARG A 52 -0.21 -2.60 -3.88
CA ARG A 52 0.03 -1.18 -4.20
C ARG A 52 1.44 -0.73 -3.85
N VAL A 53 1.91 0.25 -4.60
CA VAL A 53 3.09 1.05 -4.28
C VAL A 53 2.73 2.51 -4.43
N GLU A 54 2.80 3.25 -3.34
CA GLU A 54 2.38 4.65 -3.28
C GLU A 54 3.43 5.49 -2.58
N VAL A 55 3.73 6.65 -3.16
CA VAL A 55 4.52 7.70 -2.53
C VAL A 55 3.57 8.83 -2.16
N TYR A 56 3.44 9.07 -0.86
CA TYR A 56 2.77 10.23 -0.29
C TYR A 56 3.82 11.30 -0.05
N ALA A 57 3.67 12.45 -0.70
CA ALA A 57 4.66 13.51 -0.66
C ALA A 57 4.02 14.87 -0.33
N VAL A 58 4.75 15.73 0.36
CA VAL A 58 4.39 17.16 0.47
C VAL A 58 5.18 17.90 -0.58
N VAL A 59 4.46 18.58 -1.46
CA VAL A 59 5.06 19.26 -2.61
C VAL A 59 4.72 20.74 -2.64
N ASP A 60 5.63 21.57 -3.14
CA ASP A 60 5.40 23.00 -3.36
C ASP A 60 4.83 23.30 -4.76
N ALA A 61 5.12 22.43 -5.73
CA ALA A 61 4.62 22.49 -7.10
C ALA A 61 4.15 21.11 -7.59
N PHE A 62 2.92 21.04 -8.08
CA PHE A 62 2.29 19.79 -8.54
C PHE A 62 3.09 19.08 -9.64
N HIS A 63 3.35 19.75 -10.75
CA HIS A 63 4.03 19.14 -11.92
C HIS A 63 5.48 18.75 -11.60
N GLY A 64 6.16 19.57 -10.79
CA GLY A 64 7.52 19.30 -10.34
C GLY A 64 7.58 18.04 -9.49
N GLY A 65 6.79 17.98 -8.42
CA GLY A 65 6.73 16.81 -7.54
C GLY A 65 6.28 15.54 -8.26
N LEU A 66 5.28 15.63 -9.15
CA LEU A 66 4.85 14.49 -9.96
C LEU A 66 5.99 13.95 -10.82
N THR A 67 6.70 14.82 -11.55
CA THR A 67 7.80 14.42 -12.43
C THR A 67 8.93 13.76 -11.64
N GLU A 68 9.31 14.35 -10.51
CA GLU A 68 10.39 13.84 -9.65
C GLU A 68 10.05 12.46 -9.08
N ILE A 69 8.84 12.31 -8.52
CA ILE A 69 8.40 11.04 -7.92
C ILE A 69 8.22 9.95 -8.97
N SER A 70 7.57 10.25 -10.10
CA SER A 70 7.39 9.27 -11.19
C SER A 70 8.73 8.79 -11.74
N ALA A 71 9.72 9.68 -11.89
CA ALA A 71 11.05 9.31 -12.35
C ALA A 71 11.78 8.40 -11.36
N VAL A 72 11.64 8.66 -10.05
CA VAL A 72 12.21 7.79 -9.00
C VAL A 72 11.56 6.41 -9.03
N LEU A 73 10.23 6.34 -9.12
CA LEU A 73 9.50 5.07 -9.21
C LEU A 73 9.88 4.28 -10.46
N ALA A 74 9.98 4.93 -11.63
CA ALA A 74 10.37 4.28 -12.89
C ALA A 74 11.78 3.68 -12.81
N ARG A 75 12.75 4.43 -12.28
CA ARG A 75 14.11 3.92 -12.05
C ARG A 75 14.12 2.75 -11.08
N ARG A 76 13.37 2.84 -9.98
CA ARG A 76 13.30 1.75 -8.99
C ARG A 76 12.66 0.48 -9.55
N ALA A 77 11.66 0.64 -10.42
CA ALA A 77 11.00 -0.47 -11.10
C ALA A 77 11.83 -1.02 -12.29
N GLY A 78 12.91 -0.33 -12.69
CA GLY A 78 13.69 -0.69 -13.88
C GLY A 78 12.86 -0.58 -15.17
N MET A 79 11.93 0.37 -15.22
CA MET A 79 11.00 0.58 -16.32
C MET A 79 11.25 1.94 -17.00
N ASP A 80 10.88 2.04 -18.27
CA ASP A 80 10.79 3.35 -18.92
C ASP A 80 9.70 4.19 -18.23
N LEU A 81 9.95 5.51 -18.14
CA LEU A 81 9.03 6.41 -17.45
C LEU A 81 7.65 6.44 -18.13
N GLY A 82 7.60 6.46 -19.46
CA GLY A 82 6.33 6.47 -20.19
C GLY A 82 5.53 5.20 -19.93
N GLN A 83 6.19 4.05 -19.93
CA GLN A 83 5.55 2.76 -19.63
C GLN A 83 5.00 2.70 -18.21
N LEU A 84 5.72 3.23 -17.22
CA LEU A 84 5.21 3.25 -15.85
C LEU A 84 4.04 4.23 -15.70
N THR A 85 4.13 5.41 -16.33
CA THR A 85 3.12 6.47 -16.24
C THR A 85 1.73 5.99 -16.68
N ASP A 86 1.63 5.08 -17.66
CA ASP A 86 0.35 4.49 -18.10
C ASP A 86 -0.37 3.72 -16.97
N HIS A 87 0.34 3.33 -15.92
CA HIS A 87 -0.19 2.60 -14.76
C HIS A 87 -0.32 3.45 -13.49
N LEU A 88 0.25 4.66 -13.48
CA LEU A 88 0.24 5.53 -12.32
C LEU A 88 -1.10 6.26 -12.20
N TYR A 89 -1.65 6.29 -10.99
CA TYR A 89 -2.65 7.26 -10.60
C TYR A 89 -2.03 8.37 -9.75
N VAL A 90 -2.71 9.51 -9.75
CA VAL A 90 -2.28 10.71 -9.04
C VAL A 90 -3.45 11.31 -8.29
N HIS A 91 -3.24 11.58 -7.00
CA HIS A 91 -4.19 12.32 -6.16
C HIS A 91 -3.52 13.56 -5.59
N TYR A 92 -4.23 14.69 -5.56
CA TYR A 92 -3.68 15.96 -5.11
C TYR A 92 -4.56 16.65 -4.07
N ALA A 93 -3.91 17.31 -3.10
CA ALA A 93 -4.54 18.05 -2.02
C ALA A 93 -5.60 17.22 -1.28
N GLY A 94 -6.87 17.65 -1.30
CA GLY A 94 -7.95 16.94 -0.61
C GLY A 94 -8.14 15.50 -1.09
N SER A 95 -7.98 15.24 -2.39
CA SER A 95 -8.13 13.89 -2.95
C SER A 95 -7.03 12.95 -2.45
N ALA A 96 -5.82 13.45 -2.19
CA ALA A 96 -4.73 12.66 -1.60
C ALA A 96 -5.06 12.22 -0.17
N VAL A 97 -5.68 13.11 0.60
CA VAL A 97 -6.12 12.83 1.98
C VAL A 97 -7.26 11.81 1.99
N GLU A 98 -8.27 12.02 1.14
CA GLU A 98 -9.40 11.11 0.98
C GLU A 98 -8.93 9.71 0.57
N HIS A 99 -8.02 9.63 -0.41
CA HIS A 99 -7.43 8.37 -0.85
C HIS A 99 -6.73 7.64 0.29
N LEU A 100 -5.87 8.31 1.06
CA LEU A 100 -5.20 7.67 2.20
C LEU A 100 -6.19 7.15 3.24
N PHE A 101 -7.27 7.89 3.50
CA PHE A 101 -8.31 7.45 4.43
C PHE A 101 -9.07 6.23 3.89
N ALA A 102 -9.36 6.19 2.59
CA ALA A 102 -9.98 5.04 1.95
C ALA A 102 -9.08 3.79 2.00
N VAL A 103 -7.77 3.96 1.73
CA VAL A 103 -6.76 2.92 1.86
C VAL A 103 -6.66 2.44 3.31
N ALA A 104 -6.54 3.33 4.28
CA ALA A 104 -6.46 2.97 5.70
C ALA A 104 -7.73 2.29 6.23
N ALA A 105 -8.88 2.59 5.63
CA ALA A 105 -10.17 1.96 5.91
C ALA A 105 -10.35 0.60 5.21
N GLY A 106 -9.41 0.19 4.34
CA GLY A 106 -9.52 -1.05 3.56
C GLY A 106 -10.55 -0.99 2.44
N LEU A 107 -11.03 0.20 2.07
CA LEU A 107 -12.03 0.39 1.01
C LEU A 107 -11.46 0.20 -0.39
N ASP A 108 -10.16 0.47 -0.55
CA ASP A 108 -9.43 0.25 -1.81
C ASP A 108 -8.53 -0.98 -1.74
N SER A 109 -8.75 -1.90 -0.80
CA SER A 109 -8.02 -3.17 -0.74
C SER A 109 -8.62 -4.20 -1.70
N MET A 110 -7.79 -5.14 -2.19
CA MET A 110 -8.24 -6.23 -3.07
C MET A 110 -9.37 -7.05 -2.42
N VAL A 111 -9.30 -7.21 -1.09
CA VAL A 111 -10.45 -7.64 -0.30
C VAL A 111 -10.91 -6.49 0.57
N VAL A 112 -12.10 -5.99 0.29
CA VAL A 112 -12.66 -4.81 0.96
C VAL A 112 -12.84 -5.09 2.45
N GLY A 113 -12.35 -4.19 3.30
CA GLY A 113 -12.48 -4.30 4.76
C GLY A 113 -11.41 -5.16 5.44
N GLU A 114 -10.36 -5.56 4.73
CA GLU A 114 -9.21 -6.21 5.35
C GLU A 114 -8.45 -5.26 6.29
N THR A 115 -7.91 -5.80 7.37
CA THR A 115 -7.34 -5.03 8.50
C THR A 115 -5.81 -4.87 8.42
N GLN A 116 -5.17 -5.61 7.53
CA GLN A 116 -3.73 -5.70 7.37
C GLN A 116 -3.14 -4.41 6.80
N ILE A 117 -3.84 -3.72 5.89
CA ILE A 117 -3.39 -2.42 5.34
C ILE A 117 -3.18 -1.36 6.42
N LEU A 118 -3.98 -1.38 7.48
CA LEU A 118 -3.82 -0.46 8.61
C LEU A 118 -2.50 -0.71 9.36
N GLY A 119 -2.10 -1.97 9.48
CA GLY A 119 -0.80 -2.37 10.02
C GLY A 119 0.35 -1.99 9.09
N GLN A 120 0.19 -2.21 7.79
CA GLN A 120 1.17 -1.84 6.78
C GLN A 120 1.40 -0.33 6.71
N LEU A 121 0.34 0.47 6.78
CA LEU A 121 0.44 1.94 6.87
C LEU A 121 1.17 2.38 8.14
N ARG A 122 0.91 1.74 9.28
CA ARG A 122 1.63 2.02 10.53
C ARG A 122 3.13 1.75 10.39
N SER A 123 3.49 0.61 9.79
CA SER A 123 4.89 0.25 9.55
C SER A 123 5.57 1.18 8.53
N ALA A 124 4.87 1.53 7.45
CA ALA A 124 5.33 2.48 6.45
C ALA A 124 5.62 3.85 7.07
N TYR A 125 4.70 4.36 7.89
CA TYR A 125 4.89 5.60 8.62
C TYR A 125 6.07 5.53 9.60
N ALA A 126 6.21 4.44 10.36
CA ALA A 126 7.33 4.27 11.28
C ALA A 126 8.69 4.28 10.56
N ALA A 127 8.81 3.56 9.44
CA ALA A 127 10.02 3.54 8.63
C ALA A 127 10.34 4.92 8.03
N ALA A 128 9.32 5.64 7.55
CA ALA A 128 9.50 6.98 7.01
C ALA A 128 9.93 8.00 8.09
N ALA A 129 9.37 7.89 9.30
CA ALA A 129 9.76 8.71 10.44
C ALA A 129 11.19 8.41 10.92
N GLU A 130 11.58 7.14 10.98
CA GLU A 130 12.95 6.73 11.32
C GLU A 130 13.97 7.22 10.29
N ALA A 131 13.61 7.25 9.00
CA ALA A 131 14.41 7.83 7.93
C ALA A 131 14.44 9.37 7.93
N GLY A 132 13.72 10.04 8.84
CA GLY A 132 13.63 11.50 8.88
C GLY A 132 12.90 12.12 7.68
N SER A 133 12.14 11.32 6.94
CA SER A 133 11.49 11.71 5.69
C SER A 133 10.09 12.32 5.85
N THR A 134 9.48 12.12 7.01
CA THR A 134 8.19 12.73 7.36
C THR A 134 8.39 13.99 8.19
N GLY A 135 7.74 15.08 7.81
CA GLY A 135 7.62 16.28 8.62
C GLY A 135 6.25 16.35 9.32
N ARG A 136 5.81 17.56 9.64
CA ARG A 136 4.57 17.78 10.39
C ARG A 136 3.34 17.31 9.62
N VAL A 137 3.31 17.55 8.30
CA VAL A 137 2.11 17.32 7.49
C VAL A 137 1.85 15.83 7.32
N LEU A 138 2.85 15.05 6.90
CA LEU A 138 2.69 13.59 6.76
C LEU A 138 2.57 12.89 8.10
N HIS A 139 3.17 13.42 9.17
CA HIS A 139 2.95 12.93 10.53
C HIS A 139 1.47 13.02 10.92
N GLU A 140 0.90 14.24 10.88
CA GLU A 140 -0.50 14.46 11.24
C GLU A 140 -1.44 13.64 10.35
N LEU A 141 -1.22 13.67 9.03
CA LEU A 141 -2.02 12.92 8.07
C LEU A 141 -1.99 11.41 8.36
N SER A 142 -0.82 10.84 8.65
CA SER A 142 -0.69 9.42 8.98
C SER A 142 -1.41 9.06 10.28
N GLN A 143 -1.30 9.89 11.33
CA GLN A 143 -2.03 9.67 12.58
C GLN A 143 -3.55 9.72 12.36
N GLN A 144 -4.01 10.68 11.55
CA GLN A 144 -5.43 10.79 11.21
C GLN A 144 -5.92 9.60 10.41
N ALA A 145 -5.18 9.15 9.39
CA ALA A 145 -5.52 7.98 8.59
C ALA A 145 -5.62 6.72 9.45
N LEU A 146 -4.67 6.49 10.36
CA LEU A 146 -4.71 5.37 11.30
C LEU A 146 -5.93 5.44 12.23
N ARG A 147 -6.33 6.64 12.66
CA ARG A 147 -7.52 6.85 13.50
C ARG A 147 -8.81 6.60 12.71
N VAL A 148 -8.92 7.12 11.49
CA VAL A 148 -10.06 6.92 10.59
C VAL A 148 -10.22 5.43 10.26
N GLY A 149 -9.13 4.76 9.86
CA GLY A 149 -9.17 3.33 9.55
C GLY A 149 -9.66 2.50 10.74
N LYS A 150 -9.18 2.77 11.96
CA LYS A 150 -9.69 2.12 13.19
C LYS A 150 -11.19 2.34 13.37
N ARG A 151 -11.65 3.60 13.28
CA ARG A 151 -13.06 3.93 13.46
C ARG A 151 -13.95 3.22 12.46
N VAL A 152 -13.56 3.20 11.18
CA VAL A 152 -14.33 2.50 10.14
C VAL A 152 -14.48 1.02 10.49
N HIS A 153 -13.40 0.35 10.88
CA HIS A 153 -13.45 -1.06 11.27
C HIS A 153 -14.29 -1.33 12.52
N THR A 154 -14.30 -0.42 13.49
CA THR A 154 -15.06 -0.58 14.75
C THR A 154 -16.51 -0.13 14.67
N GLU A 155 -16.83 0.82 13.80
CA GLU A 155 -18.13 1.52 13.78
C GLU A 155 -19.06 1.07 12.62
N THR A 156 -18.54 0.44 11.55
CA THR A 156 -19.33 0.21 10.32
C THR A 156 -19.61 -1.27 10.01
N GLY A 157 -19.06 -2.21 10.77
CA GLY A 157 -19.18 -3.64 10.49
C GLY A 157 -18.44 -4.11 9.24
N ILE A 158 -17.67 -3.24 8.57
CA ILE A 158 -16.93 -3.59 7.34
C ILE A 158 -15.97 -4.76 7.53
N ALA A 159 -15.43 -4.94 8.74
CA ALA A 159 -14.57 -6.08 9.08
C ALA A 159 -15.31 -7.43 9.01
N ALA A 160 -16.63 -7.44 9.15
CA ALA A 160 -17.46 -8.63 8.96
C ALA A 160 -17.77 -8.89 7.48
N ALA A 161 -17.71 -7.86 6.63
CA ALA A 161 -17.87 -7.97 5.19
C ALA A 161 -16.59 -8.42 4.49
N GLY A 162 -15.42 -8.11 5.06
CA GLY A 162 -14.12 -8.51 4.55
C GLY A 162 -13.73 -9.92 4.97
N ALA A 163 -13.85 -10.88 4.05
CA ALA A 163 -13.03 -12.08 4.08
C ALA A 163 -11.54 -11.67 4.08
N SER A 164 -10.65 -12.49 4.63
CA SER A 164 -9.22 -12.27 4.38
C SER A 164 -8.88 -12.73 2.96
N LEU A 165 -7.81 -12.19 2.38
CA LEU A 165 -7.26 -12.69 1.10
C LEU A 165 -7.03 -14.21 1.14
N VAL A 166 -6.68 -14.73 2.31
CA VAL A 166 -6.51 -16.16 2.56
C VAL A 166 -7.83 -16.91 2.47
N SER A 167 -8.91 -16.45 3.11
CA SER A 167 -10.20 -17.14 3.00
C SER A 167 -10.76 -17.11 1.59
N GLU A 168 -10.58 -16.01 0.85
CA GLU A 168 -10.96 -15.95 -0.56
C GLU A 168 -10.13 -16.93 -1.40
N ALA A 169 -8.81 -16.98 -1.19
CA ALA A 169 -7.94 -17.94 -1.88
C ALA A 169 -8.34 -19.40 -1.58
N LEU A 170 -8.71 -19.72 -0.34
CA LEU A 170 -9.20 -21.06 0.04
C LEU A 170 -10.56 -21.37 -0.57
N ALA A 171 -11.47 -20.41 -0.65
CA ALA A 171 -12.77 -20.58 -1.32
C ALA A 171 -12.60 -20.89 -2.81
N VAL A 172 -11.69 -20.17 -3.49
CA VAL A 172 -11.33 -20.43 -4.88
C VAL A 172 -10.70 -21.82 -5.04
N ALA A 173 -9.78 -22.20 -4.15
CA ALA A 173 -9.13 -23.51 -4.19
C ALA A 173 -10.09 -24.68 -3.92
N ALA A 174 -11.14 -24.46 -3.12
CA ALA A 174 -12.12 -25.49 -2.78
C ALA A 174 -12.94 -25.96 -3.99
N GLY A 175 -13.20 -25.08 -4.97
CA GLY A 175 -14.02 -25.40 -6.15
C GLY A 175 -13.46 -26.56 -6.97
N PRO A 176 -12.23 -26.45 -7.52
CA PRO A 176 -11.60 -27.54 -8.29
C PRO A 176 -11.26 -28.80 -7.49
N LEU A 177 -11.30 -28.72 -6.15
CA LEU A 177 -10.90 -29.79 -5.24
C LEU A 177 -12.10 -30.47 -4.56
N ASP A 178 -13.35 -30.17 -4.95
CA ASP A 178 -14.56 -30.69 -4.30
C ASP A 178 -14.54 -30.52 -2.77
N GLY A 179 -14.02 -29.37 -2.31
CA GLY A 179 -13.79 -29.06 -0.91
C GLY A 179 -12.38 -29.39 -0.41
N LEU A 180 -12.05 -28.81 0.75
CA LEU A 180 -10.73 -28.92 1.37
C LEU A 180 -10.71 -29.85 2.60
N THR A 181 -11.87 -30.31 3.07
CA THR A 181 -11.98 -31.16 4.26
C THR A 181 -11.22 -32.48 4.08
N GLY A 182 -10.36 -32.81 5.05
CA GLY A 182 -9.55 -34.04 5.03
C GLY A 182 -8.36 -34.02 4.08
N ARG A 183 -8.11 -32.90 3.37
CA ARG A 183 -6.94 -32.74 2.51
C ARG A 183 -5.71 -32.30 3.31
N VAL A 184 -4.53 -32.69 2.82
CA VAL A 184 -3.25 -32.26 3.37
C VAL A 184 -2.81 -30.97 2.69
N ALA A 185 -2.51 -29.94 3.46
CA ALA A 185 -1.99 -28.67 2.96
C ALA A 185 -0.49 -28.54 3.28
N LEU A 186 0.29 -28.08 2.30
CA LEU A 186 1.67 -27.64 2.49
C LEU A 186 1.71 -26.11 2.56
N LEU A 187 2.17 -25.57 3.69
CA LEU A 187 2.41 -24.15 3.84
C LEU A 187 3.90 -23.84 3.67
N VAL A 188 4.23 -23.00 2.69
CA VAL A 188 5.59 -22.51 2.48
C VAL A 188 5.71 -21.09 3.02
N GLY A 189 6.49 -20.93 4.10
CA GLY A 189 6.71 -19.65 4.77
C GLY A 189 5.91 -19.48 6.08
N ALA A 190 6.53 -18.83 7.06
CA ALA A 190 5.98 -18.63 8.41
C ALA A 190 5.76 -17.14 8.77
N GLY A 191 5.66 -16.27 7.76
CA GLY A 191 5.36 -14.85 7.95
C GLY A 191 3.90 -14.59 8.34
N SER A 192 3.51 -13.31 8.38
CA SER A 192 2.14 -12.89 8.74
C SER A 192 1.06 -13.59 7.90
N MET A 193 1.26 -13.68 6.59
CA MET A 193 0.36 -14.39 5.69
C MET A 193 0.35 -15.90 5.95
N GLY A 194 1.50 -16.50 6.26
CA GLY A 194 1.58 -17.92 6.61
C GLY A 194 0.83 -18.23 7.90
N ALA A 195 0.99 -17.41 8.93
CA ALA A 195 0.25 -17.53 10.19
C ALA A 195 -1.26 -17.39 9.99
N LEU A 196 -1.69 -16.44 9.16
CA LEU A 196 -3.09 -16.26 8.78
C LEU A 196 -3.63 -17.48 8.02
N THR A 197 -2.88 -17.99 7.05
CA THR A 197 -3.22 -19.22 6.30
C THR A 197 -3.35 -20.42 7.23
N ALA A 198 -2.41 -20.62 8.15
CA ALA A 198 -2.50 -21.69 9.14
C ALA A 198 -3.74 -21.55 10.04
N ALA A 199 -4.10 -20.33 10.44
CA ALA A 199 -5.29 -20.08 11.25
C ALA A 199 -6.60 -20.40 10.51
N HIS A 200 -6.65 -20.17 9.19
CA HIS A 200 -7.80 -20.52 8.35
C HIS A 200 -7.86 -22.02 8.01
N LEU A 201 -6.73 -22.67 7.74
CA LEU A 201 -6.67 -24.11 7.45
C LEU A 201 -7.00 -25.01 8.66
N ARG A 202 -6.88 -24.48 9.88
CA ARG A 202 -7.24 -25.21 11.11
C ARG A 202 -8.73 -25.21 11.43
N ARG A 203 -9.55 -24.42 10.71
CA ARG A 203 -11.00 -24.37 10.88
C ARG A 203 -11.67 -25.38 9.97
#